data_AF-A0A7L0N6G8-F1
#
_entry.id   AF-A0A7L0N6G8-F1
#
_cell.length_a   1.000
_cell.length_b   1.000
_cell.length_c   1.000
_cell.angle_alpha   90.00
_cell.angle_beta   90.00
_cell.angle_gamma   90.00
#
_symmetry.space_group_name_H-M   'P 1'
#
loop_
_entity.id
_entity.type
_entity.pdbx_description
1 polymer ?
#
loop_
_entity_poly.entity_id
_entity_poly.type
_entity_poly.pdbx_seq_one_letter_code
_entity_poly.pdbx_strand_id
1 'polypeptide(L)'
;LKPDRYYPLHSTKAIAYPYRTYAVTFSAEAQESPITHLNVNWRKMELSWESSMNFSKYKCTIMNWDMEEMEKEVNRPLCRFPVELYMPLHKGVFFIIEVPNTNISKKCTFLHGGMNGSAIENFSCVVYNIFLMNCTWQAGKDAPADTQYFLYWQNSR
;
A
#
# COMPACT_ATOMS: atom_id res chain seq x y z
N LEU A 1 40.40 -6.74 12.37
CA LEU A 1 39.01 -6.28 12.60
C LEU A 1 38.56 -5.56 11.34
N LYS A 2 37.95 -6.30 10.40
CA LYS A 2 37.42 -5.70 9.16
C LYS A 2 36.10 -5.02 9.53
N PRO A 3 35.82 -3.81 9.02
CA PRO A 3 34.52 -3.18 9.22
C PRO A 3 33.45 -4.05 8.57
N ASP A 4 32.45 -4.41 9.38
CA ASP A 4 31.34 -5.25 8.96
C ASP A 4 30.62 -4.60 7.79
N ARG A 5 30.40 -5.43 6.76
CA ARG A 5 29.65 -5.09 5.57
C ARG A 5 28.24 -4.65 5.98
N TYR A 6 27.91 -3.40 5.70
CA TYR A 6 26.57 -2.85 5.75
C TYR A 6 25.74 -3.60 4.70
N TYR A 7 24.98 -4.61 5.12
CA TYR A 7 23.91 -5.18 4.31
C TYR A 7 22.63 -4.41 4.67
N PRO A 8 22.12 -3.51 3.81
CA PRO A 8 20.81 -2.95 4.01
C PRO A 8 19.79 -4.07 3.87
N LEU A 9 19.32 -4.61 5.00
CA LEU A 9 18.18 -5.53 5.00
C LEU A 9 16.96 -4.74 4.55
N HIS A 10 16.43 -5.18 3.42
CA HIS A 10 15.28 -4.63 2.72
C HIS A 10 14.08 -4.49 3.66
N SER A 11 13.60 -3.25 3.78
CA SER A 11 12.33 -2.78 4.34
C SER A 11 11.74 -3.58 5.52
N THR A 12 12.15 -3.26 6.74
CA THR A 12 11.29 -3.51 7.90
C THR A 12 10.07 -2.60 7.83
N LYS A 13 8.91 -3.14 7.44
CA LYS A 13 7.64 -2.42 7.50
C LYS A 13 7.01 -2.61 8.86
N ALA A 14 6.67 -1.50 9.46
CA ALA A 14 6.02 -1.40 10.74
C ALA A 14 4.90 -0.40 10.58
N ILE A 15 3.69 -0.83 10.86
CA ILE A 15 2.53 0.03 10.72
C ILE A 15 1.77 0.01 12.02
N ALA A 16 1.74 1.17 12.69
CA ALA A 16 0.93 1.37 13.86
C ALA A 16 -0.38 2.02 13.45
N TYR A 17 -1.45 1.24 13.55
CA TYR A 17 -2.80 1.70 13.27
C TYR A 17 -3.55 1.95 14.57
N PRO A 18 -4.27 3.08 14.73
CA PRO A 18 -5.45 3.09 15.56
C PRO A 18 -6.49 2.15 14.93
N TYR A 19 -7.23 1.42 15.76
CA TYR A 19 -8.17 0.38 15.31
C TYR A 19 -9.14 0.89 14.22
N ARG A 20 -9.26 0.11 13.13
CA ARG A 20 -10.26 0.19 12.04
C ARG A 20 -10.41 1.59 11.43
N THR A 21 -9.91 1.83 10.23
CA THR A 21 -10.66 1.57 8.98
C THR A 21 -9.75 2.04 7.85
N TYR A 22 -9.55 1.27 6.77
CA TYR A 22 -8.99 1.81 5.54
C TYR A 22 -10.14 2.32 4.70
N ALA A 23 -10.01 3.51 4.12
CA ALA A 23 -11.00 4.03 3.19
C ALA A 23 -10.50 3.78 1.78
N VAL A 24 -11.23 2.94 1.04
CA VAL A 24 -11.03 2.79 -0.39
C VAL A 24 -12.03 3.71 -1.07
N THR A 25 -11.54 4.74 -1.76
CA THR A 25 -12.39 5.68 -2.51
C THR A 25 -12.20 5.48 -4.00
N PHE A 26 -13.30 5.43 -4.72
CA PHE A 26 -13.31 5.22 -6.17
C PHE A 26 -13.58 6.55 -6.87
N SER A 27 -12.86 6.83 -7.95
CA SER A 27 -13.24 7.96 -8.80
C SER A 27 -14.53 7.63 -9.55
N ALA A 28 -15.55 8.46 -9.34
CA ALA A 28 -16.76 8.42 -10.15
C ALA A 28 -16.43 8.92 -11.56
N GLU A 29 -16.55 8.04 -12.56
CA GLU A 29 -16.54 8.45 -13.97
C GLU A 29 -17.96 8.82 -14.37
N ALA A 30 -18.10 9.81 -15.26
CA ALA A 30 -19.39 10.27 -15.78
C ALA A 30 -20.12 9.21 -16.64
N GLN A 31 -19.44 8.11 -16.99
CA GLN A 31 -19.98 6.96 -17.72
C GLN A 31 -19.69 5.68 -16.93
N GLU A 32 -20.64 4.74 -16.92
CA GLU A 32 -20.49 3.45 -16.26
C GLU A 32 -19.32 2.67 -16.88
N SER A 33 -18.25 2.49 -16.10
CA SER A 33 -17.05 1.77 -16.54
C SER A 33 -17.32 0.26 -16.52
N PRO A 34 -16.85 -0.49 -17.54
CA PRO A 34 -16.99 -1.94 -17.57
C PRO A 34 -16.09 -2.64 -16.55
N ILE A 35 -15.30 -1.90 -15.75
CA ILE A 35 -14.50 -2.41 -14.63
C ILE A 35 -15.24 -2.08 -13.33
N THR A 36 -15.65 -3.11 -12.60
CA THR A 36 -16.47 -3.01 -11.39
C THR A 36 -15.90 -3.86 -10.25
N HIS A 37 -16.52 -3.82 -9.07
CA HIS A 37 -16.19 -4.64 -7.90
C HIS A 37 -14.69 -4.70 -7.56
N LEU A 38 -14.04 -3.53 -7.55
CA LEU A 38 -12.63 -3.43 -7.20
C LEU A 38 -12.41 -3.82 -5.74
N ASN A 39 -11.40 -4.65 -5.51
CA ASN A 39 -11.01 -5.12 -4.19
C ASN A 39 -9.49 -5.08 -4.04
N VAL A 40 -9.03 -4.56 -2.91
CA VAL A 40 -7.60 -4.40 -2.59
C VAL A 40 -7.26 -5.27 -1.39
N ASN A 41 -6.42 -6.29 -1.60
CA ASN A 41 -5.81 -7.08 -0.54
C ASN A 41 -4.41 -6.54 -0.24
N TRP A 42 -4.34 -5.59 0.68
CA TRP A 42 -3.08 -4.92 1.07
C TRP A 42 -2.03 -5.87 1.69
N ARG A 43 -2.44 -6.97 2.33
CA ARG A 43 -1.51 -7.96 2.92
C ARG A 43 -0.75 -8.75 1.86
N LYS A 44 -1.38 -8.97 0.72
CA LYS A 44 -0.80 -9.68 -0.43
C LYS A 44 -0.38 -8.72 -1.55
N MET A 45 -0.63 -7.41 -1.40
CA MET A 45 -0.48 -6.39 -2.43
C MET A 45 -1.19 -6.79 -3.74
N GLU A 46 -2.43 -7.25 -3.62
CA GLU A 46 -3.26 -7.68 -4.76
C GLU A 46 -4.42 -6.70 -5.02
N LEU A 47 -4.64 -6.38 -6.29
CA LEU A 47 -5.79 -5.65 -6.79
C LEU A 47 -6.59 -6.61 -7.68
N SER A 48 -7.86 -6.84 -7.35
CA SER A 48 -8.79 -7.64 -8.16
C SER A 48 -10.02 -6.83 -8.54
N TRP A 49 -10.62 -7.16 -9.67
CA TRP A 49 -11.83 -6.51 -10.16
C TRP A 49 -12.70 -7.50 -10.91
N GLU A 50 -13.90 -7.07 -11.27
CA GLU A 50 -14.74 -7.76 -12.25
C GLU A 50 -14.83 -6.91 -13.51
N SER A 51 -15.09 -7.56 -14.64
CA SER A 51 -15.33 -6.85 -15.89
C SER A 51 -16.53 -7.40 -16.63
N SER A 52 -17.41 -6.49 -17.08
CA SER A 52 -18.57 -6.84 -17.91
C SER A 52 -18.20 -7.10 -19.37
N MET A 53 -16.96 -6.78 -19.77
CA MET A 53 -16.42 -7.01 -21.10
C MET A 53 -15.19 -7.93 -21.04
N ASN A 54 -15.00 -8.71 -22.12
CA ASN A 54 -13.90 -9.65 -22.24
C ASN A 54 -12.67 -8.98 -22.85
N PHE A 55 -11.92 -8.23 -22.06
CA PHE A 55 -10.64 -7.67 -22.49
C PHE A 55 -9.53 -8.72 -22.43
N SER A 56 -8.65 -8.71 -23.44
CA SER A 56 -7.52 -9.64 -23.52
C SER A 56 -6.35 -9.25 -22.61
N LYS A 57 -6.23 -7.95 -22.30
CA LYS A 57 -5.16 -7.38 -21.49
C LYS A 57 -5.67 -6.22 -20.65
N TYR A 58 -5.02 -6.06 -19.50
CA TYR A 58 -5.14 -4.91 -18.62
C TYR A 58 -3.74 -4.44 -18.25
N LYS A 59 -3.59 -3.13 -18.06
CA LYS A 59 -2.41 -2.50 -17.50
C LYS A 59 -2.78 -1.99 -16.11
N CYS A 60 -2.05 -2.42 -15.09
CA CYS A 60 -2.22 -1.97 -13.73
C CYS A 60 -1.04 -1.11 -13.32
N THR A 61 -1.33 0.04 -12.73
CA THR A 61 -0.32 0.94 -12.17
C THR A 61 -0.60 1.14 -10.69
N ILE A 62 0.42 0.98 -9.86
CA ILE A 62 0.43 1.44 -8.47
C ILE A 62 1.30 2.68 -8.41
N MET A 63 0.81 3.75 -7.79
CA MET A 63 1.48 5.03 -7.70
C MET A 63 1.38 5.59 -6.28
N ASN A 64 2.49 6.03 -5.72
CA ASN A 64 2.51 6.75 -4.44
C ASN A 64 2.35 8.27 -4.67
N TRP A 65 2.14 9.04 -3.60
CA TRP A 65 2.05 10.49 -3.64
C TRP A 65 3.33 11.18 -4.13
N ASP A 66 4.48 10.53 -3.95
CA ASP A 66 5.79 10.99 -4.44
C ASP A 66 5.97 10.73 -5.96
N MET A 67 4.90 10.33 -6.67
CA MET A 67 4.88 9.99 -8.10
C MET A 67 5.77 8.81 -8.50
N GLU A 68 6.28 8.05 -7.55
CA GLU A 68 6.86 6.74 -7.82
C GLU A 68 5.77 5.79 -8.29
N GLU A 69 5.93 5.23 -9.49
CA GLU A 69 4.97 4.32 -10.09
C GLU A 69 5.60 2.99 -10.48
N MET A 70 4.78 1.94 -10.41
CA MET A 70 5.09 0.65 -11.00
C MET A 70 3.92 0.17 -11.83
N GLU A 71 4.24 -0.33 -13.01
CA GLU A 71 3.25 -0.81 -13.97
C GLU A 71 3.40 -2.32 -14.21
N LYS A 72 2.29 -2.95 -14.57
CA LYS A 72 2.26 -4.37 -14.93
C LYS A 72 1.15 -4.66 -15.92
N GLU A 73 1.45 -5.41 -16.97
CA GLU A 73 0.45 -5.98 -17.86
C GLU A 73 0.00 -7.36 -17.36
N VAL A 74 -1.32 -7.61 -17.40
CA VAL A 74 -1.94 -8.89 -17.06
C VAL A 74 -3.04 -9.24 -18.07
N ASN A 75 -3.35 -10.52 -18.19
CA ASN A 75 -4.40 -11.07 -19.07
C ASN A 75 -5.65 -11.52 -18.30
N ARG A 76 -5.74 -11.19 -17.02
CA ARG A 76 -6.81 -11.60 -16.11
C ARG A 76 -7.10 -10.47 -15.13
N PRO A 77 -8.30 -10.42 -14.51
CA PRO A 77 -8.69 -9.29 -13.66
C PRO A 77 -8.09 -9.36 -12.25
N LEU A 78 -6.78 -9.55 -12.19
CA LEU A 78 -5.99 -9.68 -10.96
C LEU A 78 -4.57 -9.17 -11.22
N CYS A 79 -4.20 -8.13 -10.50
CA CYS A 79 -2.85 -7.60 -10.43
C CYS A 79 -2.20 -7.90 -9.09
N ARG A 80 -1.00 -8.44 -9.14
CA ARG A 80 -0.16 -8.72 -7.97
C ARG A 80 1.12 -7.91 -8.08
N PHE A 81 1.35 -7.05 -7.11
CA PHE A 81 2.56 -6.23 -7.01
C PHE A 81 3.55 -6.88 -6.02
N PRO A 82 4.87 -6.78 -6.29
CA PRO A 82 5.90 -7.22 -5.34
C PRO A 82 5.70 -6.61 -3.96
N VAL A 83 5.68 -7.43 -2.91
CA VAL A 83 5.55 -6.94 -1.51
C VAL A 83 6.77 -6.09 -1.09
N GLU A 84 7.92 -6.38 -1.72
CA GLU A 84 9.20 -5.68 -1.57
C GLU A 84 9.19 -4.22 -2.05
N LEU A 85 8.13 -3.79 -2.75
CA LEU A 85 7.97 -2.38 -3.10
C LEU A 85 7.97 -1.52 -1.85
N TYR A 86 8.90 -0.57 -1.80
CA TYR A 86 8.96 0.46 -0.76
C TYR A 86 7.88 1.53 -1.00
N MET A 87 6.63 1.11 -1.16
CA MET A 87 5.49 2.01 -1.24
C MET A 87 4.83 2.09 0.15
N PRO A 88 5.02 3.19 0.90
CA PRO A 88 4.40 3.37 2.20
C PRO A 88 2.89 3.56 2.02
N LEU A 89 2.14 2.45 2.04
CA LEU A 89 0.66 2.47 1.94
C LEU A 89 0.07 3.52 2.88
N HIS A 90 0.57 3.55 4.12
CA HIS A 90 0.92 4.74 4.90
C HIS A 90 0.42 6.15 4.55
N LYS A 91 0.86 6.62 3.40
CA LYS A 91 0.70 8.00 2.94
C LYS A 91 -0.44 8.13 1.93
N GLY A 92 -1.09 7.01 1.64
CA GLY A 92 -2.05 6.87 0.55
C GLY A 92 -1.35 6.39 -0.72
N VAL A 93 -2.01 5.51 -1.46
CA VAL A 93 -1.56 5.05 -2.77
C VAL A 93 -2.72 5.04 -3.75
N PHE A 94 -2.40 5.21 -5.02
CA PHE A 94 -3.34 5.11 -6.13
C PHE A 94 -3.12 3.80 -6.87
N PHE A 95 -4.20 3.09 -7.12
CA PHE A 95 -4.25 1.99 -8.06
C PHE A 95 -5.00 2.47 -9.30
N ILE A 96 -4.42 2.24 -10.46
CA ILE A 96 -5.00 2.59 -11.75
C ILE A 96 -5.06 1.31 -12.57
N ILE A 97 -6.21 1.02 -13.16
CA ILE A 97 -6.40 -0.06 -14.11
C ILE A 97 -6.75 0.59 -15.44
N GLU A 98 -6.06 0.21 -16.50
CA GLU A 98 -6.28 0.69 -17.86
C GLU A 98 -6.44 -0.49 -18.80
N VAL A 99 -7.27 -0.35 -19.83
CA VAL A 99 -7.38 -1.31 -20.92
C VAL A 99 -6.61 -0.75 -22.12
N PRO A 100 -5.51 -1.40 -22.56
CA PRO A 100 -4.69 -0.91 -23.67
C PRO A 100 -5.51 -0.67 -24.96
N ASN A 101 -5.16 0.38 -25.70
CA ASN A 101 -5.83 0.79 -26.95
C ASN A 101 -7.31 1.20 -26.80
N THR A 102 -7.74 1.54 -25.59
CA THR A 102 -9.08 2.07 -25.31
C THR A 102 -8.98 3.29 -24.39
N ASN A 103 -10.10 3.98 -24.20
CA ASN A 103 -10.24 5.06 -23.21
C ASN A 103 -10.73 4.57 -21.84
N ILE A 104 -10.75 3.25 -21.62
CA ILE A 104 -11.27 2.65 -20.39
C ILE A 104 -10.15 2.64 -19.37
N SER A 105 -10.35 3.41 -18.30
CA SER A 105 -9.53 3.35 -17.11
C SER A 105 -10.41 3.33 -15.87
N LYS A 106 -9.82 2.95 -14.74
CA LYS A 106 -10.45 3.05 -13.44
C LYS A 106 -9.39 3.38 -12.39
N LYS A 107 -9.62 4.43 -11.61
CA LYS A 107 -8.75 4.82 -10.50
C LYS A 107 -9.39 4.50 -9.16
N CYS A 108 -8.61 3.87 -8.30
CA CYS A 108 -8.94 3.50 -6.94
C CYS A 108 -7.91 4.12 -6.01
N THR A 109 -8.35 4.90 -5.03
CA THR A 109 -7.48 5.51 -4.04
C THR A 109 -7.57 4.71 -2.74
N PHE A 110 -6.43 4.27 -2.25
CA PHE A 110 -6.31 3.62 -0.96
C PHE A 110 -5.81 4.64 0.06
N LEU A 111 -6.68 5.05 0.99
CA LEU A 111 -6.36 5.99 2.05
C LEU A 111 -6.45 5.29 3.41
N HIS A 112 -5.69 5.78 4.39
CA HIS A 112 -5.97 5.42 5.78
C HIS A 112 -7.17 6.20 6.26
N GLY A 113 -8.11 5.48 6.88
CA GLY A 113 -9.08 6.11 7.76
C GLY A 113 -8.45 6.35 9.13
N GLY A 114 -8.91 7.40 9.78
CA GLY A 114 -8.41 7.85 11.07
C GLY A 114 -8.49 9.37 11.18
N MET A 115 -8.36 9.89 12.39
CA MET A 115 -8.25 11.33 12.60
C MET A 115 -6.88 11.82 12.13
N ASN A 116 -6.84 12.93 11.39
CA ASN A 116 -5.58 13.56 11.01
C ASN A 116 -4.74 13.83 12.26
N GLY A 117 -3.44 13.49 12.22
CA GLY A 117 -2.53 13.66 13.35
C GLY A 117 -2.62 12.60 14.46
N SER A 118 -3.50 11.59 14.32
CA SER A 118 -3.59 10.48 15.29
C SER A 118 -2.64 9.31 15.00
N ALA A 119 -2.00 9.28 13.82
CA ALA A 119 -1.02 8.27 13.47
C ALA A 119 0.31 8.51 14.21
N ILE A 120 1.08 7.45 14.42
CA ILE A 120 2.40 7.56 15.05
C ILE A 120 3.36 8.45 14.25
N GLU A 121 4.28 9.10 14.96
CA GLU A 121 5.32 9.94 14.36
C GLU A 121 6.71 9.39 14.71
N ASN A 122 7.73 9.78 13.93
CA ASN A 122 9.13 9.43 14.17
C ASN A 122 9.39 7.92 14.37
N PHE A 123 8.73 7.10 13.54
CA PHE A 123 8.93 5.65 13.54
C PHE A 123 10.36 5.30 13.07
N SER A 124 11.07 4.51 13.86
CA SER A 124 12.40 4.02 13.53
C SER A 124 12.62 2.61 14.07
N CYS A 125 13.36 1.79 13.33
CA CYS A 125 13.82 0.47 13.79
C CYS A 125 15.33 0.34 13.66
N VAL A 126 15.96 -0.32 14.63
CA VAL A 126 17.38 -0.66 14.61
C VAL A 126 17.54 -2.16 14.85
N VAL A 127 18.25 -2.83 13.95
CA VAL A 127 18.66 -4.23 14.10
C VAL A 127 20.00 -4.27 14.82
N TYR A 128 20.11 -5.11 15.85
CA TYR A 128 21.33 -5.32 16.62
C TYR A 128 21.49 -6.81 16.95
N ASN A 129 22.72 -7.24 17.25
CA ASN A 129 23.04 -8.64 17.54
C ASN A 129 22.46 -9.63 16.50
N ILE A 130 22.54 -9.26 15.22
CA ILE A 130 22.21 -10.07 14.02
C ILE A 130 20.70 -10.37 13.83
N PHE A 131 19.93 -10.57 14.90
CA PHE A 131 18.52 -10.98 14.81
C PHE A 131 17.57 -10.21 15.74
N LEU A 132 18.07 -9.32 16.60
CA LEU A 132 17.21 -8.51 17.47
C LEU A 132 16.88 -7.20 16.76
N MET A 133 15.64 -6.74 16.92
CA MET A 133 15.18 -5.49 16.35
C MET A 133 14.43 -4.69 17.41
N ASN A 134 14.86 -3.45 17.62
CA ASN A 134 14.14 -2.49 18.46
C ASN A 134 13.47 -1.47 17.56
N CYS A 135 12.20 -1.17 17.80
CA CYS A 135 11.48 -0.13 17.07
C CYS A 135 10.88 0.86 18.06
N THR A 136 11.06 2.15 17.76
CA THR A 136 10.57 3.27 18.57
C THR A 136 9.67 4.16 17.73
N TRP A 137 8.70 4.78 18.38
CA TRP A 137 7.81 5.76 17.76
C TRP A 137 7.28 6.73 18.81
N GLN A 138 6.74 7.85 18.34
CA GLN A 138 6.00 8.81 19.13
C GLN A 138 4.51 8.67 18.85
N ALA A 139 3.68 8.90 19.86
CA ALA A 139 2.24 8.99 19.66
C ALA A 139 1.91 10.18 18.76
N GLY A 140 0.86 10.05 17.95
CA GLY A 140 0.36 11.14 17.14
C GLY A 140 -0.07 12.32 18.01
N LYS A 141 0.26 13.54 17.58
CA LYS A 141 -0.05 14.78 18.30
C LYS A 141 -1.54 14.98 18.62
N ASP A 142 -2.41 14.47 17.76
CA ASP A 142 -3.86 14.61 17.86
C ASP A 142 -4.54 13.28 18.26
N ALA A 143 -3.75 12.31 18.75
CA ALA A 143 -4.27 11.04 19.22
C ALA A 143 -5.00 11.21 20.57
N PRO A 144 -6.22 10.67 20.74
CA PRO A 144 -6.90 10.58 22.03
C PRO A 144 -6.03 9.90 23.10
N ALA A 145 -6.22 10.27 24.37
CA ALA A 145 -5.42 9.77 25.49
C ALA A 145 -5.54 8.25 25.71
N ASP A 146 -6.66 7.65 25.29
CA ASP A 146 -6.94 6.22 25.36
C ASP A 146 -6.46 5.44 24.11
N THR A 147 -5.78 6.10 23.17
CA THR A 147 -5.26 5.47 21.95
C THR A 147 -4.21 4.40 22.28
N GLN A 148 -4.38 3.22 21.70
CA GLN A 148 -3.38 2.15 21.74
C GLN A 148 -2.84 1.86 20.35
N TYR A 149 -1.52 1.69 20.26
CA TYR A 149 -0.81 1.41 19.03
C TYR A 149 -0.31 -0.02 19.00
N PHE A 150 -0.42 -0.68 17.85
CA PHE A 150 0.02 -2.06 17.64
C PHE A 150 1.01 -2.12 16.48
N LEU A 151 2.15 -2.78 16.71
CA LEU A 151 3.17 -2.99 15.69
C LEU A 151 2.99 -4.35 15.02
N TYR A 152 2.84 -4.34 13.69
CA TYR A 152 2.85 -5.54 12.85
C TYR A 152 4.06 -5.53 11.93
N TRP A 153 4.69 -6.70 11.75
CA TRP A 153 5.78 -6.89 10.80
C TRP A 153 5.47 -8.10 9.90
N GLN A 154 5.94 -8.05 8.66
CA GLN A 154 5.81 -9.13 7.69
C GLN A 154 7.14 -9.27 6.95
N ASN A 155 7.67 -10.49 6.87
CA ASN A 155 8.87 -10.75 6.10
C ASN A 155 8.57 -10.74 4.60
N SER A 156 9.36 -10.01 3.81
CA SER A 156 9.41 -10.20 2.37
C SER A 156 10.19 -11.49 2.11
N ARG A 157 9.51 -12.53 1.64
CA ARG A 157 10.16 -13.80 1.27
C ARG A 157 10.74 -13.73 -0.13
#